data_AF-A0A090YQ31-F1
#
_entry.id   AF-A0A090YQ31-F1
#
_cell.length_a   1.000
_cell.length_b   1.000
_cell.length_c   1.000
_cell.angle_alpha   90.00
_cell.angle_beta   90.00
_cell.angle_gamma   90.00
#
_symmetry.space_group_name_H-M   'P 1'
#
loop_
_entity.id
_entity.type
_entity.pdbx_description
1 polymer ?
#
loop_
_entity_poly.entity_id
_entity_poly.type
_entity_poly.pdbx_seq_one_letter_code
_entity_poly.pdbx_strand_id
1 'polypeptide(L)'
;MTIGGFFMFRKFLKVLPKADGMSKLDWQNHWVEKSRHLWTAESKAFLDQLVEPVPGPFRDIAKHSIAAEIGKIALEEKAPAVTRDHCIKGYIVATPKRDNKFLVRFLEQNQIDYQPYRHLLNK
;
A
#
# COMPACT_ATOMS: atom_id res chain seq x y z
N MET A 1 29.57 -16.12 1.48
CA MET A 1 28.42 -16.67 0.71
C MET A 1 27.32 -17.14 1.67
N THR A 2 26.56 -16.23 2.28
CA THR A 2 25.52 -16.60 3.28
C THR A 2 24.31 -15.65 3.27
N ILE A 3 24.40 -14.51 2.58
CA ILE A 3 23.34 -13.48 2.53
C ILE A 3 22.21 -13.87 1.57
N GLY A 4 22.51 -14.58 0.48
CA GLY A 4 21.52 -14.99 -0.52
C GLY A 4 20.47 -15.97 0.02
N GLY A 5 20.90 -16.96 0.82
CA GLY A 5 20.00 -17.93 1.46
C GLY A 5 19.07 -17.29 2.50
N PHE A 6 19.59 -16.37 3.33
CA PHE A 6 18.78 -15.65 4.33
C PHE A 6 17.72 -14.74 3.67
N PHE A 7 18.06 -14.09 2.55
CA PHE A 7 17.12 -13.27 1.80
C PHE A 7 16.00 -14.12 1.16
N MET A 8 16.34 -15.25 0.53
CA MET A 8 15.36 -16.17 -0.02
C MET A 8 14.46 -16.78 1.08
N PHE A 9 15.02 -17.11 2.24
CA PHE A 9 14.25 -17.63 3.37
C PHE A 9 13.21 -16.62 3.89
N ARG A 10 13.57 -15.34 4.06
CA ARG A 10 12.60 -14.29 4.47
C ARG A 10 11.55 -14.02 3.40
N LYS A 11 11.87 -14.18 2.12
CA LYS A 11 10.87 -14.11 1.03
C LYS A 11 9.89 -15.28 1.13
N PHE A 12 10.39 -16.48 1.43
CA PHE A 12 9.57 -17.68 1.63
C PHE A 12 8.59 -17.54 2.80
N LEU A 13 9.02 -16.97 3.93
CA LEU A 13 8.15 -16.70 5.09
C LEU A 13 6.95 -15.79 4.77
N LYS A 14 7.00 -14.96 3.73
CA LYS A 14 5.88 -14.09 3.32
C LYS A 14 4.81 -14.84 2.52
N VAL A 15 5.17 -15.98 1.93
CA VAL A 15 4.30 -16.83 1.11
C VAL A 15 3.68 -17.94 1.95
N LEU A 16 4.22 -18.23 3.13
CA LEU A 16 3.61 -19.19 4.05
C LEU A 16 2.20 -18.74 4.44
N PRO A 17 1.23 -19.67 4.43
CA PRO A 17 -0.12 -19.39 4.89
C PRO A 17 -0.09 -19.00 6.37
N LYS A 18 -0.90 -18.01 6.73
CA LYS A 18 -1.11 -17.66 8.14
C LYS A 18 -2.09 -18.66 8.78
N ALA A 19 -2.49 -18.42 10.02
CA ALA A 19 -3.41 -19.28 10.76
C ALA A 19 -4.75 -19.52 10.04
N ASP A 20 -5.10 -18.66 9.09
CA ASP A 20 -6.30 -18.70 8.23
C ASP A 20 -6.07 -19.44 6.89
N GLY A 21 -4.88 -19.99 6.64
CA GLY A 21 -4.56 -20.67 5.39
C GLY A 21 -4.17 -19.75 4.23
N MET A 22 -4.21 -18.43 4.41
CA MET A 22 -3.94 -17.45 3.34
C MET A 22 -2.62 -16.73 3.56
N SER A 23 -1.82 -16.54 2.50
CA SER A 23 -0.59 -15.76 2.58
C SER A 23 -0.89 -14.25 2.59
N LYS A 24 0.13 -13.44 2.89
CA LYS A 24 0.00 -11.98 2.76
C LYS A 24 -0.36 -11.58 1.33
N LEU A 25 0.19 -12.27 0.33
CA LEU A 25 -0.05 -11.98 -1.07
C LEU A 25 -1.49 -12.32 -1.47
N ASP A 26 -2.02 -13.44 -0.99
CA ASP A 26 -3.40 -13.85 -1.29
C ASP A 26 -4.41 -12.84 -0.75
N TRP A 27 -4.16 -12.33 0.46
CA TRP A 27 -4.96 -11.25 1.02
C TRP A 27 -4.85 -9.96 0.19
N GLN A 28 -3.66 -9.61 -0.30
CA GLN A 28 -3.51 -8.43 -1.16
C GLN A 28 -4.32 -8.58 -2.45
N ASN A 29 -4.22 -9.74 -3.11
CA ASN A 29 -4.99 -10.05 -4.31
C ASN A 29 -6.50 -9.99 -4.04
N HIS A 30 -6.95 -10.54 -2.92
CA HIS A 30 -8.35 -10.51 -2.51
C HIS A 30 -8.89 -9.07 -2.43
N TRP A 31 -8.17 -8.16 -1.77
CA TRP A 31 -8.61 -6.78 -1.62
C TRP A 31 -8.54 -5.98 -2.92
N VAL A 32 -7.54 -6.22 -3.77
CA VAL A 32 -7.45 -5.60 -5.09
C VAL A 32 -8.63 -6.00 -5.96
N GLU A 33 -8.93 -7.30 -6.07
CA GLU A 33 -10.04 -7.77 -6.91
C GLU A 33 -11.39 -7.32 -6.35
N LYS A 34 -11.59 -7.42 -5.04
CA LYS A 34 -12.86 -7.03 -4.41
C LYS A 34 -13.12 -5.53 -4.53
N SER A 35 -12.08 -4.69 -4.51
CA SER A 35 -12.24 -3.23 -4.63
C SER A 35 -12.23 -2.72 -6.07
N ARG A 36 -11.95 -3.56 -7.08
CA ARG A 36 -11.74 -3.17 -8.48
C ARG A 36 -12.81 -2.24 -9.06
N HIS A 37 -14.06 -2.47 -8.69
CA HIS A 37 -15.22 -1.70 -9.15
C HIS A 37 -15.30 -0.28 -8.53
N LEU A 38 -14.62 -0.04 -7.40
CA LEU A 38 -14.59 1.26 -6.72
C LEU A 38 -13.55 2.23 -7.31
N TRP A 39 -12.63 1.73 -8.14
CA TRP A 39 -11.52 2.54 -8.67
C TRP A 39 -11.93 3.37 -9.88
N THR A 40 -11.87 4.69 -9.73
CA THR A 40 -12.05 5.66 -10.81
C THR A 40 -10.73 5.90 -11.56
N ALA A 41 -10.80 6.57 -12.71
CA ALA A 41 -9.59 6.97 -13.45
C ALA A 41 -8.72 7.94 -12.63
N GLU A 42 -9.35 8.84 -11.87
CA GLU A 42 -8.67 9.80 -11.00
C GLU A 42 -7.92 9.11 -9.86
N SER A 43 -8.53 8.15 -9.17
CA SER A 43 -7.87 7.46 -8.07
C SER A 43 -6.72 6.57 -8.53
N LYS A 44 -6.82 5.98 -9.73
CA LYS A 44 -5.72 5.25 -10.39
C LYS A 44 -4.56 6.18 -10.73
N ALA A 45 -4.84 7.33 -11.33
CA ALA A 45 -3.81 8.33 -11.66
C ALA A 45 -3.13 8.86 -10.39
N PHE A 46 -3.89 9.09 -9.32
CA PHE A 46 -3.31 9.52 -8.06
C PHE A 46 -2.46 8.42 -7.39
N LEU A 47 -2.87 7.16 -7.46
CA LEU A 47 -2.03 6.04 -7.03
C LEU A 47 -0.71 5.99 -7.80
N ASP A 48 -0.74 6.24 -9.12
CA ASP A 48 0.47 6.30 -9.95
C ASP A 48 1.42 7.40 -9.50
N GLN A 49 0.90 8.58 -9.14
CA GLN A 49 1.69 9.65 -8.52
C GLN A 49 2.31 9.21 -7.19
N LEU A 50 1.53 8.56 -6.30
CA LEU A 50 2.01 8.14 -4.97
C LEU A 50 3.17 7.11 -5.04
N VAL A 51 3.26 6.33 -6.13
CA VAL A 51 4.31 5.32 -6.31
C VAL A 51 5.50 5.80 -7.16
N GLU A 52 5.43 7.00 -7.71
CA GLU A 52 6.52 7.63 -8.45
C GLU A 52 7.89 7.61 -7.72
N PRO A 53 7.99 7.92 -6.41
CA PRO A 53 9.28 7.94 -5.70
C PRO A 53 9.86 6.54 -5.49
N VAL A 54 9.11 5.47 -5.76
CA VAL A 54 9.58 4.09 -5.64
C VAL A 54 10.48 3.76 -6.84
N PRO A 55 11.68 3.16 -6.63
CA PRO A 55 12.53 2.72 -7.73
C PRO A 55 11.81 1.73 -8.65
N GLY A 56 12.01 1.86 -9.96
CA GLY A 56 11.31 1.09 -11.00
C GLY A 56 11.15 -0.41 -10.71
N PRO A 57 12.21 -1.15 -10.34
CA PRO A 57 12.12 -2.60 -10.07
C PRO A 57 11.16 -2.99 -8.93
N PHE A 58 10.80 -2.04 -8.05
CA PHE A 58 9.92 -2.28 -6.90
C PHE A 58 8.56 -1.60 -7.04
N ARG A 59 8.38 -0.76 -8.07
CA ARG A 59 7.20 0.11 -8.21
C ARG A 59 5.91 -0.71 -8.34
N ASP A 60 5.91 -1.77 -9.13
CA ASP A 60 4.71 -2.60 -9.32
C ASP A 60 4.31 -3.33 -8.02
N ILE A 61 5.29 -3.83 -7.27
CA ILE A 61 5.07 -4.51 -5.99
C ILE A 61 4.53 -3.53 -4.94
N ALA A 62 5.09 -2.31 -4.90
CA ALA A 62 4.63 -1.25 -4.02
C ALA A 62 3.20 -0.81 -4.40
N LYS A 63 2.95 -0.54 -5.69
CA LYS A 63 1.64 -0.16 -6.23
C LYS A 63 0.58 -1.20 -5.88
N HIS A 64 0.87 -2.48 -6.08
CA HIS A 64 -0.05 -3.55 -5.72
C HIS A 64 -0.33 -3.59 -4.21
N SER A 65 0.71 -3.47 -3.37
CA SER A 65 0.56 -3.48 -1.92
C SER A 65 -0.26 -2.28 -1.40
N ILE A 66 -0.03 -1.09 -1.97
CA ILE A 66 -0.76 0.13 -1.61
C ILE A 66 -2.21 0.03 -2.12
N ALA A 67 -2.44 -0.43 -3.35
CA ALA A 67 -3.77 -0.63 -3.90
C ALA A 67 -4.61 -1.61 -3.07
N ALA A 68 -4.00 -2.70 -2.59
CA ALA A 68 -4.68 -3.64 -1.69
C ALA A 68 -5.14 -2.96 -0.39
N GLU A 69 -4.29 -2.13 0.22
CA GLU A 69 -4.63 -1.43 1.47
C GLU A 69 -5.71 -0.35 1.24
N ILE A 70 -5.61 0.42 0.15
CA ILE A 70 -6.63 1.40 -0.24
C ILE A 70 -7.98 0.70 -0.47
N GLY A 71 -7.96 -0.41 -1.22
CA GLY A 71 -9.16 -1.19 -1.52
C GLY A 71 -9.80 -1.75 -0.26
N LYS A 72 -8.99 -2.26 0.66
CA LYS A 72 -9.46 -2.72 1.97
C LYS A 72 -10.13 -1.60 2.76
N ILE A 73 -9.49 -0.44 2.90
CA ILE A 73 -10.06 0.71 3.62
C ILE A 73 -11.38 1.16 2.99
N ALA A 74 -11.43 1.30 1.67
CA ALA A 74 -12.64 1.71 0.97
C ALA A 74 -13.81 0.73 1.16
N LEU A 75 -13.52 -0.57 1.17
CA LEU A 75 -14.52 -1.61 1.41
C LEU A 75 -14.98 -1.64 2.88
N GLU A 76 -14.06 -1.45 3.84
CA GLU A 76 -14.37 -1.38 5.28
C GLU A 76 -15.23 -0.14 5.60
N GLU A 77 -14.95 0.99 4.97
CA GLU A 77 -15.72 2.23 5.09
C GLU A 77 -17.02 2.22 4.26
N LYS A 78 -17.27 1.15 3.49
CA LYS A 78 -18.41 1.00 2.57
C LYS A 78 -18.53 2.20 1.61
N ALA A 79 -17.40 2.73 1.18
CA ALA A 79 -17.36 3.88 0.28
C ALA A 79 -17.89 3.49 -1.11
N PRO A 80 -18.69 4.37 -1.76
CA PRO A 80 -19.20 4.11 -3.10
C PRO A 80 -18.10 4.14 -4.19
N ALA A 81 -16.98 4.80 -3.91
CA ALA A 81 -15.81 4.89 -4.79
C ALA A 81 -14.55 5.19 -3.98
N VAL A 82 -13.37 4.85 -4.53
CA VAL A 82 -12.07 5.21 -3.96
C VAL A 82 -11.85 6.71 -4.15
N THR A 83 -11.83 7.46 -3.06
CA THR A 83 -11.50 8.89 -3.06
C THR A 83 -10.02 9.15 -2.76
N ARG A 84 -9.59 10.40 -2.93
CA ARG A 84 -8.22 10.83 -2.61
C ARG A 84 -7.84 10.55 -1.15
N ASP A 85 -8.79 10.69 -0.23
CA ASP A 85 -8.60 10.37 1.19
C ASP A 85 -8.24 8.91 1.43
N HIS A 86 -8.96 7.99 0.79
CA HIS A 86 -8.66 6.57 0.86
C HIS A 86 -7.25 6.27 0.33
N CYS A 87 -6.86 6.94 -0.76
CA CYS A 87 -5.52 6.81 -1.32
C CYS A 87 -4.42 7.27 -0.36
N ILE A 88 -4.59 8.45 0.28
CA ILE A 88 -3.62 8.99 1.25
C ILE A 88 -3.54 8.07 2.47
N LYS A 89 -4.70 7.68 3.02
CA LYS A 89 -4.78 6.79 4.19
C LYS A 89 -4.15 5.44 3.91
N GLY A 90 -4.47 4.82 2.77
CA GLY A 90 -3.90 3.53 2.36
C GLY A 90 -2.40 3.62 2.07
N TYR A 91 -1.93 4.72 1.50
CA TYR A 91 -0.50 4.96 1.28
C TYR A 91 0.29 5.05 2.60
N ILE A 92 -0.23 5.78 3.59
CA ILE A 92 0.37 5.88 4.92
C ILE A 92 0.38 4.53 5.64
N VAL A 93 -0.74 3.80 5.62
CA VAL A 93 -0.86 2.51 6.31
C VAL A 93 -0.03 1.42 5.65
N ALA A 94 0.07 1.42 4.31
CA ALA A 94 0.88 0.45 3.58
C ALA A 94 2.39 0.70 3.73
N THR A 95 2.79 1.92 4.10
CA THR A 95 4.19 2.31 4.24
C THR A 95 4.77 1.85 5.58
N PRO A 96 5.90 1.13 5.60
CA PRO A 96 6.56 0.74 6.84
C PRO A 96 7.09 1.96 7.61
N LYS A 97 7.03 1.93 8.95
CA LYS A 97 7.49 3.02 9.83
C LYS A 97 8.89 3.59 9.52
N ARG A 98 9.82 2.72 9.14
CA ARG A 98 11.20 3.10 8.74
C ARG A 98 11.24 4.02 7.51
N ASP A 99 10.23 3.93 6.65
CA ASP A 99 10.14 4.62 5.36
C ASP A 99 9.27 5.89 5.46
N ASN A 100 8.69 6.18 6.64
CA ASN A 100 7.81 7.34 6.87
C ASN A 100 8.48 8.69 6.59
N LYS A 101 9.80 8.80 6.78
CA LYS A 101 10.55 10.03 6.44
C LYS A 101 10.44 10.34 4.94
N PHE A 102 10.49 9.33 4.07
CA PHE A 102 10.38 9.52 2.63
C PHE A 102 8.95 9.81 2.22
N LEU A 103 7.98 9.12 2.83
CA LEU A 103 6.56 9.38 2.62
C LEU A 103 6.19 10.82 2.98
N VAL A 104 6.57 11.30 4.17
CA VAL A 104 6.25 12.66 4.62
C VAL A 104 6.86 13.70 3.68
N ARG A 105 8.14 13.53 3.35
CA ARG A 105 8.83 14.41 2.41
C ARG A 105 8.12 14.45 1.05
N PHE A 106 7.67 13.30 0.53
CA PHE A 106 6.95 13.23 -0.74
C PHE A 106 5.60 13.95 -0.67
N LEU A 107 4.83 13.74 0.41
CA LEU A 107 3.54 14.40 0.62
C LEU A 107 3.69 15.92 0.73
N GLU A 108 4.69 16.40 1.48
CA GLU A 108 5.00 17.82 1.61
C GLU A 108 5.41 18.44 0.26
N GLN A 109 6.26 17.76 -0.51
CA GLN A 109 6.70 18.22 -1.83
C GLN A 109 5.56 18.34 -2.84
N ASN A 110 4.57 17.45 -2.75
CA ASN A 110 3.39 17.45 -3.61
C ASN A 110 2.21 18.27 -3.03
N GLN A 111 2.44 19.00 -1.91
CA GLN A 111 1.41 19.80 -1.22
C GLN A 111 0.15 18.98 -0.86
N ILE A 112 0.33 17.71 -0.52
CA ILE A 112 -0.75 16.81 -0.13
C ILE A 112 -0.95 16.94 1.38
N ASP A 113 -2.12 17.41 1.81
CA ASP A 113 -2.45 17.48 3.23
C ASP A 113 -2.64 16.07 3.81
N TYR A 114 -1.85 15.77 4.84
CA TYR A 114 -1.89 14.52 5.59
C TYR A 114 -2.08 14.75 7.09
N GLN A 115 -2.35 15.99 7.53
CA GLN A 115 -2.58 16.31 8.94
C GLN A 115 -3.65 15.42 9.59
N PRO A 116 -4.80 15.12 8.94
CA PRO A 116 -5.82 14.23 9.52
C PRO A 116 -5.28 12.83 9.82
N TYR A 117 -4.29 12.37 9.07
CA TYR A 117 -3.74 11.01 9.11
C TYR A 117 -2.42 10.91 9.87
N ARG A 118 -1.94 12.00 10.48
CA ARG A 118 -0.66 12.04 11.20
C ARG A 118 -0.56 10.99 12.30
N HIS A 119 -1.69 10.64 12.92
CA HIS A 119 -1.79 9.58 13.93
C HIS A 119 -1.42 8.18 13.39
N LEU A 120 -1.56 7.94 12.08
CA LEU A 120 -1.24 6.67 11.43
C LEU A 120 0.26 6.49 11.20
N LEU A 121 1.05 7.57 11.21
CA LEU A 121 2.51 7.52 11.00
C LEU A 121 3.29 6.88 12.17
N ASN A 122 2.67 6.68 13.33
CA ASN A 122 3.35 6.12 14.51
C ASN A 122 3.18 4.60 14.68
N LYS A 123 2.37 3.96 13.81
CA LYS A 123 2.08 2.52 13.87
C LYS A 123 3.23 1.65 13.38
#